data_AF-A0A9E3S5G1-F1
#
_entry.id   AF-A0A9E3S5G1-F1
#
_cell.length_a   1.000
_cell.length_b   1.000
_cell.length_c   1.000
_cell.angle_alpha   90.00
_cell.angle_beta   90.00
_cell.angle_gamma   90.00
#
_symmetry.space_group_name_H-M   'P 1'
#
loop_
_entity.id
_entity.type
_entity.pdbx_description
1 polymer ?
#
loop_
_entity_poly.entity_id
_entity_poly.type
_entity_poly.pdbx_seq_one_letter_code
_entity_poly.pdbx_strand_id
1 'polypeptide(L)'
;MNEAKPLKATIRPVGSLGEATLEIRGTVLVYHQSGWAGSATVFIPVEWISISETMRRDNRRLVRAVFFFLIVAVLFGVMDAALHVLSGDVLPWVLTALGAPAAFFVFVGAFWLATWGRRRPAMLLWVNSEPAPQHIEFWRARKHDEDLETLMERLKELSSRIRDYTSFPLQTSHTWYRLRPLRALVIKGLMISVLLYAPVALLSEYINQPALMLFLLAPPGVYLARYLFEEVRSLSEPRAFRAAVRSYNRGEAARASALLRTVIAEHPRHIEALMLSAYADIELNDFPRAFELCRALAAADSELADEFVKEVWALKRMHDRMQIDV
;
A
#
# COMPACT_ATOMS: atom_id res chain seq x y z
N MET A 1 -27.74 -23.86 7.95
CA MET A 1 -27.38 -22.45 7.72
C MET A 1 -26.50 -22.41 6.48
N ASN A 2 -26.98 -21.86 5.37
CA ASN A 2 -26.14 -21.60 4.21
C ASN A 2 -25.25 -20.41 4.58
N GLU A 3 -23.95 -20.63 4.78
CA GLU A 3 -22.98 -19.53 4.82
C GLU A 3 -23.10 -18.78 3.49
N ALA A 4 -23.76 -17.63 3.51
CA ALA A 4 -23.82 -16.75 2.36
C ALA A 4 -22.37 -16.43 2.00
N LYS A 5 -21.97 -16.84 0.79
CA LYS A 5 -20.61 -16.62 0.29
C LYS A 5 -20.29 -15.13 0.46
N PRO A 6 -19.15 -14.76 1.09
CA PRO A 6 -18.83 -13.37 1.33
C PRO A 6 -18.78 -12.61 -0.01
N LEU A 7 -19.55 -11.53 -0.11
CA LEU A 7 -19.59 -10.65 -1.28
C LEU A 7 -18.24 -9.95 -1.40
N LYS A 8 -17.42 -10.42 -2.34
CA LYS A 8 -16.05 -9.98 -2.55
C LYS A 8 -15.78 -9.66 -4.01
N ALA A 9 -15.25 -8.47 -4.28
CA ALA A 9 -14.85 -8.04 -5.60
C ALA A 9 -13.36 -7.68 -5.63
N THR A 10 -12.66 -8.07 -6.70
CA THR A 10 -11.28 -7.65 -6.94
C THR A 10 -11.28 -6.39 -7.79
N ILE A 11 -10.63 -5.34 -7.30
CA ILE A 11 -10.56 -4.03 -7.91
C ILE A 11 -9.11 -3.64 -8.25
N ARG A 12 -8.97 -2.67 -9.15
CA ARG A 12 -7.69 -2.07 -9.51
C ARG A 12 -7.70 -0.60 -9.10
N PRO A 13 -7.08 -0.25 -7.97
CA PRO A 13 -7.04 1.14 -7.51
C PRO A 13 -6.39 2.04 -8.55
N VAL A 14 -6.91 3.26 -8.71
CA VAL A 14 -6.28 4.31 -9.52
C VAL A 14 -4.95 4.68 -8.84
N GLY A 15 -3.90 4.91 -9.63
CA GLY A 15 -2.56 5.24 -9.09
C GLY A 15 -1.74 4.07 -8.50
N SER A 16 -2.35 2.94 -8.09
CA SER A 16 -1.60 1.78 -7.54
C SER A 16 -1.38 0.63 -8.54
N LEU A 17 -0.14 0.15 -8.67
CA LEU A 17 0.18 -0.99 -9.55
C LEU A 17 -0.40 -2.33 -9.07
N GLY A 18 -0.84 -2.43 -7.81
CA GLY A 18 -1.40 -3.65 -7.24
C GLY A 18 -2.89 -3.84 -7.51
N GLU A 19 -3.37 -5.05 -7.19
CA GLU A 19 -4.79 -5.34 -7.06
C GLU A 19 -5.20 -5.18 -5.60
N ALA A 20 -6.45 -4.77 -5.38
CA ALA A 20 -7.05 -4.69 -4.07
C ALA A 20 -8.37 -5.46 -4.07
N THR A 21 -8.85 -5.87 -2.92
CA THR A 21 -10.13 -6.56 -2.78
C THR A 21 -11.05 -5.77 -1.88
N LEU A 22 -12.29 -5.60 -2.32
CA LEU A 22 -13.40 -5.09 -1.53
C LEU A 22 -14.23 -6.28 -1.07
N GLU A 23 -14.58 -6.31 0.20
CA GLU A 23 -15.42 -7.36 0.79
C GLU A 23 -16.40 -6.72 1.75
N ILE A 24 -17.68 -7.07 1.66
CA ILE A 24 -18.69 -6.62 2.62
C ILE A 24 -18.87 -7.71 3.67
N ARG A 25 -18.68 -7.34 4.95
CA ARG A 25 -18.94 -8.19 6.12
C ARG A 25 -19.92 -7.48 7.05
N GLY A 26 -21.13 -8.02 7.17
CA GLY A 26 -22.22 -7.37 7.90
C GLY A 26 -22.42 -5.93 7.43
N THR A 27 -22.11 -4.97 8.31
CA THR A 27 -22.25 -3.53 8.05
C THR A 27 -20.91 -2.80 7.80
N VAL A 28 -19.85 -3.55 7.48
CA VAL A 28 -18.50 -3.03 7.28
C VAL A 28 -17.98 -3.42 5.89
N LEU A 29 -17.49 -2.43 5.15
CA LEU A 29 -16.67 -2.66 3.96
C LEU A 29 -15.21 -2.86 4.39
N VAL A 30 -14.65 -4.00 4.02
CA VAL A 30 -13.24 -4.34 4.19
C VAL A 30 -12.53 -4.07 2.88
N TYR A 31 -11.60 -3.12 2.87
CA TYR A 31 -10.72 -2.84 1.75
C TYR A 31 -9.32 -3.39 2.04
N HIS A 32 -8.95 -4.44 1.32
CA HIS A 32 -7.64 -5.06 1.45
C HIS A 32 -6.76 -4.71 0.25
N GLN A 33 -5.63 -4.08 0.51
CA GLN A 33 -4.63 -3.73 -0.48
C GLN A 33 -3.34 -4.51 -0.21
N SER A 34 -2.89 -5.28 -1.19
CA SER A 34 -1.60 -5.97 -1.11
C SER A 34 -0.61 -5.31 -2.09
N GLY A 35 0.59 -5.04 -1.61
CA GLY A 35 1.65 -4.42 -2.38
C GLY A 35 3.01 -5.04 -2.10
N TRP A 36 4.00 -4.67 -2.90
CA TRP A 36 5.36 -5.18 -2.73
C TRP A 36 5.97 -4.79 -1.37
N ALA A 37 5.65 -3.57 -0.90
CA ALA A 37 6.13 -2.98 0.35
C ALA A 37 5.35 -3.43 1.60
N GLY A 38 4.18 -4.06 1.44
CA GLY A 38 3.33 -4.45 2.56
C GLY A 38 1.88 -4.66 2.13
N SER A 39 1.04 -5.03 3.10
CA SER A 39 -0.41 -5.09 2.92
C SER A 39 -1.10 -4.15 3.91
N ALA A 40 -2.19 -3.55 3.51
CA ALA A 40 -3.06 -2.74 4.35
C ALA A 40 -4.48 -3.28 4.28
N THR A 41 -5.17 -3.37 5.41
CA THR A 41 -6.60 -3.70 5.48
C THR A 41 -7.32 -2.56 6.17
N VAL A 42 -8.24 -1.90 5.48
CA VAL A 42 -9.05 -0.81 6.02
C VAL A 42 -10.46 -1.33 6.29
N PHE A 43 -10.95 -1.09 7.50
CA PHE A 43 -12.32 -1.39 7.90
C PHE A 43 -13.13 -0.09 7.87
N ILE A 44 -14.17 -0.06 7.04
CA ILE A 44 -14.95 1.14 6.75
C ILE A 44 -16.43 0.84 7.03
N PRO A 45 -17.07 1.53 7.99
CA PRO A 45 -18.51 1.47 8.14
C PRO A 45 -19.24 1.89 6.86
N VAL A 46 -20.24 1.12 6.43
CA VAL A 46 -20.92 1.37 5.15
C VAL A 46 -21.67 2.70 5.10
N GLU A 47 -22.11 3.23 6.24
CA GLU A 47 -22.79 4.52 6.36
C GLU A 47 -21.88 5.72 6.07
N TRP A 48 -20.56 5.52 6.07
CA TRP A 48 -19.58 6.56 5.73
C TRP A 48 -19.23 6.59 4.26
N ILE A 49 -19.76 5.64 3.49
CA ILE A 49 -19.40 5.45 2.10
C ILE A 49 -20.42 6.16 1.23
N SER A 50 -19.94 7.08 0.40
CA SER A 50 -20.73 7.57 -0.72
C SER A 50 -20.08 7.17 -2.04
N ILE A 51 -20.89 6.61 -2.93
CA ILE A 51 -20.45 6.11 -4.22
C ILE A 51 -20.69 7.21 -5.25
N SER A 52 -19.65 7.55 -6.00
CA SER A 52 -19.75 8.43 -7.16
C SER A 52 -19.04 7.82 -8.36
N GLU A 53 -19.57 8.06 -9.55
CA GLU A 53 -18.92 7.68 -10.80
C GLU A 53 -18.16 8.88 -11.37
N THR A 54 -16.94 8.64 -11.84
CA THR A 54 -16.11 9.68 -12.45
C THR A 54 -15.43 9.17 -13.70
N MET A 55 -15.04 10.10 -14.57
CA MET A 55 -14.31 9.81 -15.81
C MET A 55 -12.87 10.29 -15.68
N ARG A 56 -11.92 9.35 -15.59
CA ARG A 56 -10.49 9.66 -15.42
C ARG A 56 -9.68 9.28 -16.64
N ARG A 57 -8.54 9.96 -16.82
CA ARG A 57 -7.48 9.53 -17.73
C ARG A 57 -6.54 8.57 -17.00
N ASP A 58 -6.19 7.47 -17.65
CA ASP A 58 -5.27 6.48 -17.09
C ASP A 58 -3.82 6.95 -17.24
N ASN A 59 -3.33 7.70 -16.25
CA ASN A 59 -1.98 8.25 -16.25
C ASN A 59 -0.88 7.18 -16.35
N ARG A 60 -1.17 5.90 -16.07
CA ARG A 60 -0.18 4.82 -16.30
C ARG A 60 0.18 4.67 -17.76
N ARG A 61 -0.76 4.95 -18.66
CA ARG A 61 -0.51 4.91 -20.11
C ARG A 61 0.43 6.02 -20.52
N LEU A 62 0.27 7.20 -19.93
CA LEU A 62 1.20 8.30 -20.12
C LEU A 62 2.58 7.94 -19.58
N VAL A 63 2.67 7.43 -18.36
CA VAL A 63 3.94 6.99 -17.76
C VAL A 63 4.60 5.90 -18.62
N ARG A 64 3.84 4.90 -19.09
CA ARG A 64 4.36 3.86 -20.02
C ARG A 64 4.84 4.46 -21.33
N ALA A 65 4.11 5.44 -21.89
CA ALA A 65 4.53 6.15 -23.09
C ALA A 65 5.86 6.88 -22.86
N VAL A 66 5.95 7.65 -21.78
CA VAL A 66 7.16 8.41 -21.40
C VAL A 66 8.35 7.46 -21.16
N PHE A 67 8.17 6.39 -20.39
CA PHE A 67 9.21 5.39 -20.17
C PHE A 67 9.64 4.70 -21.45
N PHE A 68 8.69 4.37 -22.32
CA PHE A 68 8.99 3.79 -23.62
C PHE A 68 9.83 4.75 -24.46
N PHE A 69 9.45 6.03 -24.56
CA PHE A 69 10.25 7.05 -25.23
C PHE A 69 11.64 7.22 -24.62
N LEU A 70 11.76 7.17 -23.29
CA LEU A 70 13.03 7.24 -22.59
C LEU A 70 13.94 6.06 -22.95
N ILE A 71 13.43 4.83 -22.89
CA ILE A 71 14.18 3.62 -23.26
C ILE A 71 14.65 3.70 -24.70
N VAL A 72 13.78 4.15 -25.60
CA VAL A 72 14.10 4.35 -27.01
C VAL A 72 15.21 5.38 -27.16
N ALA A 73 15.09 6.54 -26.53
CA ALA A 73 16.11 7.58 -26.59
C ALA A 73 17.48 7.08 -26.10
N VAL A 74 17.51 6.30 -25.01
CA VAL A 74 18.74 5.68 -24.51
C VAL A 74 19.31 4.68 -25.52
N LEU A 75 18.48 3.80 -26.08
CA LEU A 75 18.94 2.84 -27.09
C LEU A 75 19.50 3.52 -28.34
N PHE A 76 18.83 4.58 -28.83
CA PHE A 76 19.32 5.38 -29.95
C PHE A 76 20.63 6.09 -29.61
N GLY A 77 20.75 6.69 -28.43
CA GLY A 77 22.00 7.34 -28.00
C GLY A 77 23.17 6.37 -27.86
N VAL A 78 22.94 5.17 -27.33
CA VAL A 78 23.96 4.11 -27.27
C VAL A 78 24.37 3.65 -28.67
N MET A 79 23.40 3.50 -29.58
CA MET A 79 23.68 3.08 -30.95
C MET A 79 24.42 4.15 -31.75
N ASP A 80 24.06 5.43 -31.59
CA ASP A 80 24.75 6.56 -32.21
C ASP A 80 26.21 6.67 -31.72
N ALA A 81 26.43 6.57 -30.39
CA ALA A 81 27.77 6.53 -29.82
C ALA A 81 28.59 5.34 -30.34
N ALA A 82 28.00 4.16 -30.47
CA ALA A 82 28.66 2.99 -31.04
C ALA A 82 29.01 3.18 -32.52
N LEU A 83 28.13 3.79 -33.32
CA LEU A 83 28.35 4.10 -34.73
C LEU A 83 29.46 5.14 -34.93
N HIS A 84 29.54 6.17 -34.06
CA HIS A 84 30.63 7.14 -34.06
C HIS A 84 32.01 6.52 -33.77
N VAL A 85 32.06 5.47 -32.95
CA VAL A 85 33.30 4.71 -32.67
C VAL A 85 33.68 3.80 -33.85
N LEU A 86 32.72 3.39 -34.67
CA LEU A 86 32.89 2.41 -35.76
C LEU A 86 33.08 3.03 -37.16
N SER A 87 33.16 4.36 -37.29
CA SER A 87 33.05 5.02 -38.59
C SER A 87 34.20 4.71 -39.58
N GLY A 88 33.90 3.84 -40.55
CA GLY A 88 34.13 4.06 -41.98
C GLY A 88 32.81 4.41 -42.69
N ASP A 89 32.83 4.68 -44.00
CA ASP A 89 31.69 5.15 -44.83
C ASP A 89 30.47 4.20 -44.84
N VAL A 90 29.59 4.30 -43.83
CA VAL A 90 28.34 3.49 -43.72
C VAL A 90 27.07 4.37 -43.66
N LEU A 91 27.20 5.69 -43.91
CA LEU A 91 26.14 6.70 -43.78
C LEU A 91 24.76 6.33 -44.41
N PRO A 92 24.67 5.69 -45.60
CA PRO A 92 23.38 5.38 -46.23
C PRO A 92 22.61 4.22 -45.58
N TRP A 93 23.34 3.21 -45.08
CA TRP A 93 22.76 2.06 -44.39
C TRP A 93 22.29 2.44 -42.98
N VAL A 94 22.98 3.40 -42.36
CA VAL A 94 22.61 3.95 -41.04
C VAL A 94 21.28 4.69 -41.11
N LEU A 95 21.04 5.52 -42.12
CA LEU A 95 19.76 6.24 -42.30
C LEU A 95 18.56 5.30 -42.52
N THR A 96 18.73 4.23 -43.28
CA THR A 96 17.67 3.23 -43.52
C THR A 96 17.45 2.30 -42.33
N ALA A 97 18.53 1.88 -41.65
CA ALA A 97 18.45 1.07 -40.45
C ALA A 97 17.87 1.83 -39.24
N LEU A 98 18.05 3.15 -39.16
CA LEU A 98 17.48 4.01 -38.11
C LEU A 98 16.05 4.47 -38.41
N GLY A 99 15.70 4.68 -39.69
CA GLY A 99 14.41 5.24 -40.09
C GLY A 99 13.21 4.35 -39.75
N ALA A 100 13.31 3.04 -39.99
CA ALA A 100 12.22 2.10 -39.72
C ALA A 100 11.95 1.92 -38.21
N PRO A 101 12.95 1.74 -37.33
CA PRO A 101 12.75 1.74 -35.88
C PRO A 101 12.21 3.08 -35.37
N ALA A 102 12.75 4.22 -35.84
CA ALA A 102 12.28 5.53 -35.40
C ALA A 102 10.80 5.75 -35.72
N ALA A 103 10.37 5.40 -36.94
CA ALA A 103 8.96 5.46 -37.33
C ALA A 103 8.08 4.52 -36.49
N PHE A 104 8.55 3.29 -36.22
CA PHE A 104 7.86 2.34 -35.33
C PHE A 104 7.70 2.91 -33.92
N PHE A 105 8.75 3.53 -33.36
CA PHE A 105 8.71 4.10 -32.02
C PHE A 105 7.81 5.33 -31.92
N VAL A 106 7.80 6.20 -32.94
CA VAL A 106 6.85 7.31 -33.05
C VAL A 106 5.42 6.78 -33.13
N PHE A 107 5.17 5.74 -33.92
CA PHE A 107 3.85 5.12 -34.04
C PHE A 107 3.38 4.50 -32.72
N VAL A 108 4.22 3.71 -32.05
CA VAL A 108 3.89 3.10 -30.75
C VAL A 108 3.67 4.19 -29.69
N GLY A 109 4.51 5.21 -29.65
CA GLY A 109 4.37 6.35 -28.75
C GLY A 109 3.09 7.14 -28.99
N ALA A 110 2.76 7.45 -30.25
CA ALA A 110 1.51 8.09 -30.65
C ALA A 110 0.29 7.22 -30.29
N PHE A 111 0.38 5.90 -30.47
CA PHE A 111 -0.67 4.96 -30.05
C PHE A 111 -0.89 4.99 -28.52
N TRP A 112 0.19 4.99 -27.72
CA TRP A 112 0.07 5.11 -26.26
C TRP A 112 -0.50 6.47 -25.82
N LEU A 113 -0.10 7.57 -26.49
CA LEU A 113 -0.66 8.90 -26.24
C LEU A 113 -2.15 8.99 -26.62
N ALA A 114 -2.53 8.44 -27.78
CA ALA A 114 -3.92 8.39 -28.22
C ALA A 114 -4.79 7.56 -27.27
N THR A 115 -4.26 6.43 -26.77
CA THR A 115 -4.97 5.60 -25.77
C THR A 115 -5.00 6.22 -24.37
N TRP A 116 -4.07 7.11 -24.03
CA TRP A 116 -4.13 7.94 -22.82
C TRP A 116 -5.21 9.03 -22.92
N GLY A 117 -5.40 9.62 -24.11
CA GLY A 117 -6.43 10.64 -24.33
C GLY A 117 -7.86 10.15 -24.04
N ARG A 118 -8.11 8.85 -24.18
CA ARG A 118 -9.40 8.21 -23.88
C ARG A 118 -9.66 8.19 -22.37
N ARG A 119 -10.70 8.89 -21.93
CA ARG A 119 -11.22 8.80 -20.55
C ARG A 119 -11.85 7.42 -20.33
N ARG A 120 -11.72 6.91 -19.11
CA ARG A 120 -12.28 5.63 -18.67
C ARG A 120 -13.15 5.83 -17.43
N PRO A 121 -14.24 5.07 -17.29
CA PRO A 121 -15.05 5.09 -16.09
C PRO A 121 -14.23 4.58 -14.91
N ALA A 122 -14.28 5.33 -13.82
CA ALA A 122 -13.74 4.97 -12.52
C ALA A 122 -14.84 5.15 -11.48
N MET A 123 -14.83 4.29 -10.47
CA MET A 123 -15.68 4.42 -9.30
C MET A 123 -14.88 5.06 -8.18
N LEU A 124 -15.53 5.96 -7.46
CA LEU A 124 -14.95 6.70 -6.36
C LEU A 124 -15.82 6.49 -5.12
N LEU A 125 -15.25 5.78 -4.13
CA LEU A 125 -15.83 5.62 -2.81
C LEU A 125 -15.28 6.70 -1.91
N TRP A 126 -16.10 7.68 -1.56
CA TRP A 126 -15.74 8.65 -0.52
C TRP A 126 -16.02 8.05 0.83
N VAL A 127 -15.01 8.08 1.70
CA VAL A 127 -15.08 7.70 3.10
C VAL A 127 -15.12 9.00 3.90
N ASN A 128 -16.29 9.35 4.38
CA ASN A 128 -16.52 10.56 5.16
C ASN A 128 -16.05 10.40 6.61
N SER A 129 -14.77 10.09 6.80
CA SER A 129 -14.12 9.97 8.10
C SER A 129 -13.50 11.29 8.54
N GLU A 130 -13.80 11.75 9.76
CA GLU A 130 -12.96 12.75 10.43
C GLU A 130 -11.63 12.12 10.86
N PRO A 131 -10.47 12.81 10.79
CA PRO A 131 -10.28 14.24 10.49
C PRO A 131 -10.00 14.58 9.01
N ALA A 132 -9.89 13.60 8.11
CA ALA A 132 -9.65 13.86 6.69
C ALA A 132 -10.46 12.88 5.82
N PRO A 133 -11.28 13.38 4.87
CA PRO A 133 -12.01 12.53 3.96
C PRO A 133 -11.03 11.73 3.10
N GLN A 134 -11.15 10.41 3.16
CA GLN A 134 -10.36 9.51 2.33
C GLN A 134 -11.22 9.09 1.15
N HIS A 135 -10.59 8.77 0.02
CA HIS A 135 -11.31 8.21 -1.11
C HIS A 135 -10.58 6.99 -1.66
N ILE A 136 -11.35 5.96 -2.01
CA ILE A 136 -10.88 4.79 -2.71
C ILE A 136 -11.37 4.91 -4.14
N GLU A 137 -10.45 5.22 -5.04
CA GLU A 137 -10.74 5.32 -6.48
C GLU A 137 -10.22 4.08 -7.19
N PHE A 138 -11.04 3.45 -8.04
CA PHE A 138 -10.63 2.28 -8.83
C PHE A 138 -11.27 2.25 -10.21
N TRP A 139 -10.58 1.60 -11.15
CA TRP A 139 -11.07 1.45 -12.52
C TRP A 139 -12.21 0.43 -12.59
N ARG A 140 -13.29 0.76 -13.31
CA ARG A 140 -14.31 -0.22 -13.69
C ARG A 140 -13.75 -1.12 -14.78
N ALA A 141 -13.70 -2.42 -14.54
CA ALA A 141 -13.06 -3.38 -15.42
C ALA A 141 -14.07 -4.43 -15.87
N ARG A 142 -14.38 -4.45 -17.18
CA ARG A 142 -15.35 -5.38 -17.83
C ARG A 142 -15.30 -6.84 -17.39
N LYS A 143 -14.15 -7.32 -16.91
CA LYS A 143 -13.95 -8.72 -16.48
C LYS A 143 -14.49 -9.03 -15.08
N HIS A 144 -14.75 -8.02 -14.24
CA HIS A 144 -15.20 -8.15 -12.86
C HIS A 144 -16.42 -7.27 -12.55
N ASP A 145 -17.13 -6.82 -13.60
CA ASP A 145 -18.21 -5.84 -13.45
C ASP A 145 -19.40 -6.44 -12.68
N GLU A 146 -19.72 -7.73 -12.83
CA GLU A 146 -20.88 -8.35 -12.16
C GLU A 146 -20.70 -8.46 -10.62
N ASP A 147 -19.57 -9.01 -10.15
CA ASP A 147 -19.27 -9.10 -8.70
C ASP A 147 -19.21 -7.69 -8.07
N LEU A 148 -18.64 -6.73 -8.81
CA LEU A 148 -18.51 -5.35 -8.36
C LEU A 148 -19.86 -4.63 -8.34
N GLU A 149 -20.69 -4.78 -9.35
CA GLU A 149 -22.05 -4.22 -9.41
C GLU A 149 -22.90 -4.76 -8.27
N THR A 150 -22.87 -6.08 -8.05
CA THR A 150 -23.56 -6.72 -6.92
C THR A 150 -23.09 -6.15 -5.58
N LEU A 151 -21.77 -5.97 -5.42
CA LEU A 151 -21.20 -5.37 -4.21
C LEU A 151 -21.62 -3.91 -4.04
N MET A 152 -21.62 -3.11 -5.12
CA MET A 152 -22.05 -1.71 -5.08
C MET A 152 -23.54 -1.55 -4.79
N GLU A 153 -24.39 -2.39 -5.36
CA GLU A 153 -25.83 -2.42 -5.09
C GLU A 153 -26.09 -2.77 -3.63
N ARG A 154 -25.45 -3.83 -3.12
CA ARG A 154 -25.55 -4.21 -1.72
C ARG A 154 -25.06 -3.10 -0.79
N LEU A 155 -23.98 -2.40 -1.16
CA LEU A 155 -23.46 -1.28 -0.38
C LEU A 155 -24.45 -0.11 -0.33
N LYS A 156 -25.10 0.22 -1.45
CA LYS A 156 -26.17 1.24 -1.50
C LYS A 156 -27.34 0.83 -0.61
N GLU A 157 -27.78 -0.42 -0.70
CA GLU A 157 -28.87 -0.96 0.11
C GLU A 157 -28.54 -0.92 1.61
N LEU A 158 -27.35 -1.35 2.01
CA LEU A 158 -26.92 -1.30 3.41
C LEU A 158 -26.80 0.14 3.90
N SER A 159 -26.25 1.05 3.07
CA SER A 159 -26.10 2.46 3.43
C SER A 159 -27.45 3.14 3.67
N SER A 160 -28.50 2.79 2.91
CA SER A 160 -29.84 3.35 3.12
C SER A 160 -30.51 2.80 4.37
N ARG A 161 -30.42 1.48 4.62
CA ARG A 161 -31.00 0.83 5.80
C ARG A 161 -30.38 1.31 7.13
N ILE A 162 -29.05 1.50 7.16
CA ILE A 162 -28.32 1.79 8.41
C ILE A 162 -28.40 3.26 8.80
N ARG A 163 -28.56 4.17 7.83
CA ARG A 163 -28.76 5.60 8.09
C ARG A 163 -29.94 5.85 9.05
N ASP A 164 -30.90 4.94 9.09
CA ASP A 164 -32.09 5.02 9.93
C ASP A 164 -31.93 4.38 11.33
N TYR A 165 -30.87 3.61 11.59
CA TYR A 165 -30.78 2.71 12.76
C TYR A 165 -29.60 2.94 13.73
N THR A 166 -28.49 3.56 13.32
CA THR A 166 -27.31 3.65 14.20
C THR A 166 -27.32 4.87 15.11
N SER A 167 -27.52 4.63 16.42
CA SER A 167 -27.50 5.65 17.48
C SER A 167 -26.09 6.20 17.80
N PHE A 168 -25.02 5.51 17.35
CA PHE A 168 -23.63 5.89 17.59
C PHE A 168 -22.74 5.53 16.38
N PRO A 169 -22.51 6.45 15.42
CA PRO A 169 -21.58 6.20 14.32
C PRO A 169 -20.17 6.01 14.87
N LEU A 170 -19.46 4.99 14.36
CA LEU A 170 -18.05 4.78 14.72
C LEU A 170 -17.23 5.92 14.11
N GLN A 171 -16.55 6.70 14.96
CA GLN A 171 -15.86 7.93 14.56
C GLN A 171 -14.55 7.72 13.79
N THR A 172 -14.16 6.49 13.44
CA THR A 172 -12.89 6.21 12.77
C THR A 172 -12.99 5.02 11.83
N SER A 173 -12.33 5.10 10.67
CA SER A 173 -11.93 3.92 9.91
C SER A 173 -10.64 3.37 10.52
N HIS A 174 -10.54 2.05 10.66
CA HIS A 174 -9.34 1.43 11.22
C HIS A 174 -8.50 0.80 10.11
N THR A 175 -7.20 1.08 10.09
CA THR A 175 -6.28 0.52 9.08
C THR A 175 -5.23 -0.35 9.73
N TRP A 176 -5.24 -1.61 9.34
CA TRP A 176 -4.23 -2.58 9.73
C TRP A 176 -3.10 -2.64 8.72
N TYR A 177 -1.90 -2.23 9.12
CA TYR A 177 -0.72 -2.28 8.25
C TYR A 177 0.18 -3.46 8.59
N ARG A 178 0.54 -4.24 7.57
CA ARG A 178 1.65 -5.22 7.63
C ARG A 178 2.72 -4.76 6.67
N LEU A 179 3.65 -3.96 7.18
CA LEU A 179 4.76 -3.44 6.39
C LEU A 179 5.89 -4.48 6.28
N ARG A 180 6.54 -4.52 5.13
CA ARG A 180 7.82 -5.23 4.94
C ARG A 180 8.92 -4.15 5.04
N PRO A 181 9.49 -3.92 6.23
CA PRO A 181 10.23 -2.70 6.55
C PRO A 181 11.38 -2.46 5.58
N LEU A 182 12.19 -3.49 5.31
CA LEU A 182 13.31 -3.41 4.38
C LEU A 182 12.88 -2.97 2.96
N ARG A 183 11.77 -3.51 2.45
CA ARG A 183 11.29 -3.16 1.10
C ARG A 183 10.78 -1.72 1.04
N ALA A 184 10.02 -1.30 2.06
CA ALA A 184 9.51 0.06 2.15
C ALA A 184 10.64 1.10 2.22
N LEU A 185 11.70 0.80 2.97
CA LEU A 185 12.87 1.66 3.12
C LEU A 185 13.68 1.77 1.82
N VAL A 186 13.89 0.64 1.12
CA VAL A 186 14.58 0.63 -0.19
C VAL A 186 13.83 1.47 -1.22
N ILE A 187 12.50 1.37 -1.29
CA ILE A 187 11.69 2.20 -2.21
C ILE A 187 11.86 3.69 -1.89
N LYS A 188 11.74 4.07 -0.61
CA LYS A 188 11.88 5.47 -0.19
C LYS A 188 13.25 6.03 -0.56
N GLY A 189 14.32 5.27 -0.28
CA GLY A 189 15.68 5.64 -0.66
C GLY A 189 15.84 5.82 -2.17
N LEU A 190 15.38 4.86 -2.97
CA LEU A 190 15.45 4.93 -4.43
C LEU A 190 14.64 6.10 -5.01
N MET A 191 13.45 6.38 -4.48
CA MET A 191 12.65 7.52 -4.93
C MET A 191 13.38 8.86 -4.73
N ILE A 192 14.05 9.02 -3.58
CA ILE A 192 14.85 10.21 -3.30
C ILE A 192 16.04 10.28 -4.26
N SER A 193 16.73 9.16 -4.52
CA SER A 193 17.81 9.11 -5.51
C SER A 193 17.35 9.51 -6.91
N VAL A 194 16.17 9.06 -7.34
CA VAL A 194 15.59 9.44 -8.64
C VAL A 194 15.28 10.94 -8.67
N LEU A 195 14.72 11.50 -7.60
CA LEU A 195 14.44 12.94 -7.50
C LEU A 195 15.74 13.77 -7.56
N LEU A 196 16.80 13.27 -6.95
CA LEU A 196 18.12 13.92 -6.93
C LEU A 196 18.95 13.70 -8.20
N TYR A 197 18.54 12.80 -9.09
CA TYR A 197 19.32 12.46 -10.29
C TYR A 197 19.61 13.70 -11.16
N ALA A 198 18.59 14.47 -11.50
CA ALA A 198 18.73 15.64 -12.36
C ALA A 198 19.67 16.73 -11.79
N PRO A 199 19.49 17.22 -10.54
CA PRO A 199 20.40 18.22 -9.99
C PRO A 199 21.82 17.70 -9.81
N VAL A 200 22.00 16.43 -9.42
CA VAL A 200 23.34 15.83 -9.25
C VAL A 200 24.03 15.64 -10.60
N ALA A 201 23.30 15.21 -11.63
CA ALA A 201 23.84 15.06 -12.99
C ALA A 201 24.30 16.41 -13.58
N LEU A 202 23.46 17.45 -13.45
CA LEU A 202 23.81 18.81 -13.90
C LEU A 202 25.05 19.35 -13.17
N LEU A 203 25.12 19.14 -11.85
CA LEU A 203 26.27 19.57 -11.05
C LEU A 203 27.54 18.78 -11.41
N SER A 204 27.40 17.47 -11.64
CA SER A 204 28.48 16.58 -12.07
C SER A 204 29.08 17.04 -13.40
N GLU A 205 28.24 17.44 -14.35
CA GLU A 205 28.66 17.97 -15.64
C GLU A 205 29.30 19.35 -15.50
N TYR A 206 28.68 20.26 -14.74
CA TYR A 206 29.18 21.62 -14.51
C TYR A 206 30.57 21.65 -13.88
N ILE A 207 30.86 20.73 -12.94
CA ILE A 207 32.15 20.65 -12.23
C ILE A 207 33.10 19.65 -12.92
N ASN A 208 32.65 18.95 -13.96
CA ASN A 208 33.40 17.87 -14.63
C ASN A 208 33.89 16.78 -13.66
N GLN A 209 33.05 16.40 -12.69
CA GLN A 209 33.36 15.40 -11.67
C GLN A 209 32.33 14.26 -11.68
N PRO A 210 32.53 13.20 -12.49
CA PRO A 210 31.59 12.08 -12.61
C PRO A 210 31.39 11.30 -11.30
N ALA A 211 32.35 11.37 -10.38
CA ALA A 211 32.26 10.74 -9.06
C ALA A 211 31.09 11.29 -8.21
N LEU A 212 30.58 12.50 -8.50
CA LEU A 212 29.43 13.07 -7.81
C LEU A 212 28.16 12.22 -7.97
N MET A 213 28.07 11.41 -9.03
CA MET A 213 26.94 10.48 -9.22
C MET A 213 26.86 9.41 -8.13
N LEU A 214 27.96 9.09 -7.44
CA LEU A 214 27.95 8.17 -6.29
C LEU A 214 27.12 8.71 -5.12
N PHE A 215 26.91 10.03 -5.04
CA PHE A 215 26.04 10.65 -4.02
C PHE A 215 24.60 10.14 -4.11
N LEU A 216 24.15 9.67 -5.28
CA LEU A 216 22.82 9.09 -5.46
C LEU A 216 22.65 7.75 -4.71
N LEU A 217 23.74 7.11 -4.27
CA LEU A 217 23.69 5.93 -3.40
C LEU A 217 23.53 6.29 -1.92
N ALA A 218 23.74 7.56 -1.53
CA ALA A 218 23.65 7.98 -0.14
C ALA A 218 22.23 7.81 0.43
N PRO A 219 21.12 8.24 -0.23
CA PRO A 219 19.78 8.03 0.31
C PRO A 219 19.45 6.56 0.65
N PRO A 220 19.56 5.57 -0.27
CA PRO A 220 19.30 4.17 0.07
C PRO A 220 20.30 3.65 1.10
N GLY A 221 21.57 4.09 1.07
CA GLY A 221 22.58 3.72 2.06
C GLY A 221 22.22 4.16 3.48
N VAL A 222 21.74 5.41 3.65
CA VAL A 222 21.32 5.94 4.96
C VAL A 222 20.11 5.19 5.51
N TYR A 223 19.10 4.92 4.68
CA TYR A 223 17.93 4.14 5.12
C TYR A 223 18.29 2.70 5.48
N LEU A 224 19.21 2.07 4.73
CA LEU A 224 19.71 0.74 5.04
C LEU A 224 20.51 0.72 6.34
N ALA A 225 21.39 1.71 6.55
CA ALA A 225 22.16 1.85 7.78
C ALA A 225 21.24 2.03 8.99
N ARG A 226 20.19 2.85 8.87
CA ARG A 226 19.19 3.03 9.93
C ARG A 226 18.45 1.72 10.23
N TYR A 227 18.04 0.97 9.20
CA TYR A 227 17.42 -0.34 9.37
C TYR A 227 18.35 -1.31 10.11
N LEU A 228 19.62 -1.39 9.70
CA LEU A 228 20.61 -2.24 10.36
C LEU A 228 20.82 -1.82 11.81
N PHE A 229 20.84 -0.53 12.09
CA PHE A 229 20.95 -0.02 13.47
C PHE A 229 19.74 -0.42 14.33
N GLU A 230 18.53 -0.29 13.79
CA GLU A 230 17.30 -0.75 14.46
C GLU A 230 17.30 -2.27 14.67
N GLU A 231 17.76 -3.05 13.70
CA GLU A 231 17.89 -4.51 13.81
C GLU A 231 18.96 -4.90 14.85
N VAL A 232 20.09 -4.20 14.89
CA VAL A 232 21.13 -4.40 15.92
C VAL A 232 20.59 -4.04 17.30
N ARG A 233 19.85 -2.93 17.43
CA ARG A 233 19.16 -2.59 18.68
C ARG A 233 18.19 -3.68 19.09
N SER A 234 17.44 -4.26 18.15
CA SER A 234 16.52 -5.36 18.46
C SER A 234 17.22 -6.62 19.01
N LEU A 235 18.54 -6.75 18.83
CA LEU A 235 19.29 -7.88 19.40
C LEU A 235 19.29 -7.87 20.92
N SER A 236 19.11 -6.71 21.57
CA SER A 236 18.93 -6.62 23.02
C SER A 236 17.58 -7.17 23.49
N GLU A 237 16.60 -7.32 22.59
CA GLU A 237 15.29 -7.84 22.92
C GLU A 237 15.28 -9.37 23.12
N PRO A 238 14.36 -9.88 23.96
CA PRO A 238 14.19 -11.31 24.18
C PRO A 238 14.05 -12.08 22.85
N ARG A 239 14.71 -13.25 22.74
CA ARG A 239 14.65 -14.07 21.52
C ARG A 239 13.22 -14.48 21.18
N ALA A 240 12.40 -14.76 22.20
CA ALA A 240 10.98 -15.08 22.04
C ALA A 240 10.19 -13.89 21.47
N PHE A 241 10.48 -12.66 21.90
CA PHE A 241 9.85 -11.45 21.36
C PHE A 241 10.16 -11.26 19.87
N ARG A 242 11.44 -11.37 19.48
CA ARG A 242 11.84 -11.32 18.07
C ARG A 242 11.22 -12.42 17.22
N ALA A 243 11.03 -13.61 17.77
CA ALA A 243 10.31 -14.69 17.09
C ALA A 243 8.83 -14.33 16.92
N ALA A 244 8.19 -13.77 17.95
CA ALA A 244 6.80 -13.33 17.90
C ALA A 244 6.56 -12.24 16.85
N VAL A 245 7.40 -11.20 16.81
CA VAL A 245 7.33 -10.13 15.78
C VAL A 245 7.39 -10.72 14.37
N ARG A 246 8.30 -11.69 14.14
CA ARG A 246 8.41 -12.35 12.83
C ARG A 246 7.19 -13.20 12.49
N SER A 247 6.64 -13.94 13.45
CA SER A 247 5.42 -14.72 13.26
C SER A 247 4.21 -13.83 12.98
N TYR A 248 4.06 -12.73 13.73
CA TYR A 248 3.00 -11.76 13.54
C TYR A 248 3.07 -11.10 12.14
N ASN A 249 4.27 -10.69 11.72
CA ASN A 249 4.49 -10.12 10.38
C ASN A 249 4.22 -11.12 9.23
N ARG A 250 4.25 -12.42 9.51
CA ARG A 250 3.85 -13.48 8.56
C ARG A 250 2.35 -13.77 8.57
N GLY A 251 1.60 -13.17 9.49
CA GLY A 251 0.17 -13.43 9.69
C GLY A 251 -0.13 -14.64 10.57
N GLU A 252 0.87 -15.18 11.28
CA GLU A 252 0.71 -16.30 12.20
C GLU A 252 0.32 -15.77 13.60
N ALA A 253 -0.85 -15.12 13.73
CA ALA A 253 -1.28 -14.44 14.96
C ALA A 253 -1.32 -15.36 16.18
N ALA A 254 -1.85 -16.59 16.03
CA ALA A 254 -1.91 -17.58 17.11
C ALA A 254 -0.53 -17.93 17.66
N ARG A 255 0.45 -18.11 16.77
CA ARG A 255 1.84 -18.41 17.14
C ARG A 255 2.51 -17.19 17.79
N ALA A 256 2.24 -15.99 17.27
CA ALA A 256 2.74 -14.76 17.88
C ALA A 256 2.20 -14.57 19.30
N SER A 257 0.88 -14.74 19.52
CA SER A 257 0.26 -14.67 20.85
C SER A 257 0.87 -15.68 21.81
N ALA A 258 1.08 -16.94 21.38
CA ALA A 258 1.74 -17.95 22.21
C ALA A 258 3.16 -17.57 22.65
N LEU A 259 3.97 -17.00 21.74
CA LEU A 259 5.33 -16.53 22.05
C LEU A 259 5.34 -15.25 22.91
N LEU A 260 4.36 -14.35 22.73
CA LEU A 260 4.26 -13.13 23.53
C LEU A 260 3.84 -13.43 24.97
N ARG A 261 3.02 -14.46 25.18
CA ARG A 261 2.67 -14.94 26.52
C ARG A 261 3.90 -15.34 27.33
N THR A 262 4.87 -16.02 26.72
CA THR A 262 6.10 -16.40 27.41
C THR A 262 6.94 -15.17 27.75
N VAL A 263 7.04 -14.21 26.82
CA VAL A 263 7.76 -12.94 27.06
C VAL A 263 7.12 -12.13 28.17
N ILE A 264 5.79 -12.01 28.20
CA ILE A 264 5.06 -11.25 29.24
C ILE A 264 5.18 -11.95 30.60
N ALA A 265 5.20 -13.28 30.63
CA ALA A 265 5.42 -14.02 31.88
C ALA A 265 6.81 -13.75 32.47
N GLU A 266 7.85 -13.66 31.62
CA GLU A 266 9.22 -13.36 32.03
C GLU A 266 9.43 -11.86 32.31
N HIS A 267 8.78 -10.99 31.53
CA HIS A 267 8.91 -9.53 31.58
C HIS A 267 7.53 -8.84 31.57
N PRO A 268 6.83 -8.79 32.73
CA PRO A 268 5.44 -8.31 32.80
C PRO A 268 5.23 -6.83 32.42
N ARG A 269 6.30 -6.02 32.43
CA ARG A 269 6.27 -4.58 32.12
C ARG A 269 6.84 -4.24 30.73
N HIS A 270 7.06 -5.24 29.87
CA HIS A 270 7.56 -5.00 28.52
C HIS A 270 6.43 -4.44 27.64
N ILE A 271 6.43 -3.12 27.45
CA ILE A 271 5.35 -2.37 26.79
C ILE A 271 5.06 -2.89 25.39
N GLU A 272 6.10 -3.11 24.58
CA GLU A 272 5.99 -3.57 23.19
C GLU A 272 5.41 -4.99 23.12
N ALA A 273 5.74 -5.85 24.08
CA ALA A 273 5.19 -7.20 24.16
C ALA A 273 3.70 -7.17 24.55
N LEU A 274 3.31 -6.31 25.49
CA LEU A 274 1.91 -6.11 25.88
C LEU A 274 1.07 -5.60 24.71
N MET A 275 1.52 -4.55 24.03
CA MET A 275 0.83 -3.97 22.86
C MET A 275 0.70 -4.98 21.72
N LEU A 276 1.81 -5.63 21.33
CA LEU A 276 1.78 -6.60 20.24
C LEU A 276 0.92 -7.82 20.58
N SER A 277 0.89 -8.25 21.85
CA SER A 277 0.03 -9.35 22.28
C SER A 277 -1.44 -8.96 22.18
N ALA A 278 -1.79 -7.74 22.57
CA ALA A 278 -3.16 -7.25 22.46
C ALA A 278 -3.60 -7.18 20.99
N TYR A 279 -2.75 -6.68 20.08
CA TYR A 279 -3.06 -6.74 18.65
C TYR A 279 -3.21 -8.17 18.11
N ALA A 280 -2.33 -9.09 18.51
CA ALA A 280 -2.43 -10.49 18.12
C ALA A 280 -3.73 -11.14 18.64
N ASP A 281 -4.12 -10.84 19.87
CA ASP A 281 -5.36 -11.34 20.48
C ASP A 281 -6.60 -10.72 19.81
N ILE A 282 -6.54 -9.44 19.36
CA ILE A 282 -7.59 -8.82 18.54
C ILE A 282 -7.73 -9.51 17.17
N GLU A 283 -6.63 -9.86 16.48
CA GLU A 283 -6.71 -10.62 15.22
C GLU A 283 -7.36 -12.01 15.42
N LEU A 284 -7.23 -12.58 16.62
CA LEU A 284 -7.83 -13.86 17.02
C LEU A 284 -9.26 -13.70 17.56
N ASN A 285 -9.80 -12.48 17.58
CA ASN A 285 -11.10 -12.12 18.16
C ASN A 285 -11.21 -12.37 19.69
N ASP A 286 -10.09 -12.42 20.40
CA ASP A 286 -10.03 -12.54 21.86
C ASP A 286 -9.95 -11.14 22.52
N PHE A 287 -11.04 -10.37 22.35
CA PHE A 287 -11.15 -9.02 22.91
C PHE A 287 -11.07 -8.96 24.45
N PRO A 288 -11.66 -9.90 25.22
CA PRO A 288 -11.55 -9.88 26.68
C PRO A 288 -10.09 -9.86 27.13
N ARG A 289 -9.27 -10.71 26.53
CA ARG A 289 -7.84 -10.79 26.81
C ARG A 289 -7.07 -9.54 26.36
N ALA A 290 -7.43 -8.98 25.21
CA ALA A 290 -6.86 -7.70 24.77
C ALA A 290 -7.10 -6.58 25.81
N PHE A 291 -8.30 -6.50 26.41
CA PHE A 291 -8.58 -5.54 27.49
C PHE A 291 -7.83 -5.83 28.79
N GLU A 292 -7.59 -7.10 29.13
CA GLU A 292 -6.73 -7.45 30.28
C GLU A 292 -5.29 -6.96 30.06
N LEU A 293 -4.77 -7.10 28.83
CA LEU A 293 -3.45 -6.59 28.46
C LEU A 293 -3.40 -5.06 28.51
N CYS A 294 -4.48 -4.37 28.14
CA CYS A 294 -4.55 -2.91 28.34
C CYS A 294 -4.49 -2.51 29.81
N ARG A 295 -5.08 -3.28 30.73
CA ARG A 295 -4.97 -3.04 32.18
C ARG A 295 -3.54 -3.25 32.67
N ALA A 296 -2.86 -4.29 32.16
CA ALA A 296 -1.45 -4.52 32.45
C ALA A 296 -0.57 -3.39 31.89
N LEU A 297 -0.89 -2.89 30.70
CA LEU A 297 -0.23 -1.74 30.08
C LEU A 297 -0.42 -0.47 30.91
N ALA A 298 -1.61 -0.23 31.44
CA ALA A 298 -1.89 0.94 32.29
C ALA A 298 -1.04 0.97 33.58
N ALA A 299 -0.59 -0.20 34.06
CA ALA A 299 0.33 -0.30 35.19
C ALA A 299 1.80 0.04 34.82
N ALA A 300 2.15 0.03 33.53
CA ALA A 300 3.46 0.41 33.02
C ALA A 300 3.48 1.85 32.46
N ASP A 301 2.45 2.22 31.71
CA ASP A 301 2.25 3.54 31.10
C ASP A 301 0.74 3.80 30.94
N SER A 302 0.20 4.69 31.78
CA SER A 302 -1.24 4.99 31.81
C SER A 302 -1.72 5.80 30.61
N GLU A 303 -0.91 6.73 30.11
CA GLU A 303 -1.29 7.60 29.00
C GLU A 303 -1.40 6.78 27.71
N LEU A 304 -0.38 5.95 27.45
CA LEU A 304 -0.39 5.02 26.32
C LEU A 304 -1.55 4.02 26.43
N ALA A 305 -1.84 3.50 27.63
CA ALA A 305 -2.93 2.58 27.82
C ALA A 305 -4.30 3.21 27.55
N ASP A 306 -4.53 4.46 27.93
CA ASP A 306 -5.80 5.15 27.68
C ASP A 306 -6.07 5.36 26.19
N GLU A 307 -5.05 5.73 25.42
CA GLU A 307 -5.16 5.80 23.95
C GLU A 307 -5.43 4.42 23.35
N PHE A 308 -4.67 3.43 23.81
CA PHE A 308 -4.76 2.07 23.28
C PHE A 308 -6.10 1.40 23.59
N VAL A 309 -6.68 1.60 24.78
CA VAL A 309 -8.02 1.09 25.13
C VAL A 309 -9.10 1.65 24.20
N LYS A 310 -9.01 2.93 23.82
CA LYS A 310 -9.96 3.53 22.86
C LYS A 310 -9.86 2.85 21.49
N GLU A 311 -8.64 2.53 21.06
CA GLU A 311 -8.38 1.79 19.83
C GLU A 311 -8.96 0.36 19.89
N VAL A 312 -8.72 -0.38 20.97
CA VAL A 312 -9.29 -1.73 21.17
C VAL A 312 -10.82 -1.69 21.17
N TRP A 313 -11.44 -0.68 21.79
CA TRP A 313 -12.89 -0.49 21.74
C TRP A 313 -13.41 -0.17 20.34
N ALA A 314 -12.68 0.63 19.56
CA ALA A 314 -13.04 0.90 18.17
C ALA A 314 -12.97 -0.38 17.33
N LEU A 315 -11.91 -1.17 17.48
CA LEU A 315 -11.71 -2.46 16.83
C LEU A 315 -12.80 -3.48 17.20
N LYS A 316 -13.14 -3.58 18.49
CA LYS A 316 -14.23 -4.45 18.94
C LYS A 316 -15.55 -4.07 18.30
N ARG A 317 -15.91 -2.79 18.30
CA ARG A 317 -17.15 -2.33 17.68
C ARG A 317 -17.18 -2.59 16.17
N MET A 318 -16.04 -2.45 15.47
CA MET A 318 -15.95 -2.86 14.06
C MET A 318 -16.17 -4.36 13.90
N HIS A 319 -15.60 -5.16 14.79
CA HIS A 319 -15.78 -6.60 14.75
C HIS A 319 -17.23 -7.03 15.00
N ASP A 320 -17.87 -6.49 16.03
CA ASP A 320 -19.27 -6.74 16.35
C ASP A 320 -20.16 -6.41 15.12
N ARG A 321 -19.83 -5.32 14.41
CA ARG A 321 -20.53 -4.89 13.18
C ARG A 321 -20.30 -5.77 11.97
N MET A 322 -19.17 -6.47 11.90
CA MET A 322 -18.89 -7.46 10.86
C MET A 322 -19.70 -8.75 11.05
N GLN A 323 -20.15 -9.03 12.29
CA GLN A 323 -20.95 -10.20 12.64
C GLN A 323 -22.46 -9.99 12.52
N ILE A 324 -22.93 -8.75 12.26
CA ILE A 324 -24.35 -8.47 12.08
C ILE A 324 -24.82 -9.12 10.77
N ASP A 325 -25.70 -10.11 10.88
CA ASP A 325 -26.42 -10.66 9.73
C ASP A 325 -27.48 -9.63 9.28
N VAL A 326 -27.35 -9.13 8.04
CA VAL A 326 -28.25 -8.14 7.41
C VAL A 326 -28.84 -8.68 6.13
#